data_AF-A0AAD5P2N3-F1
#
_entry.id   AF-A0AAD5P2N3-F1
#
_cell.length_a   1.000
_cell.length_b   1.000
_cell.length_c   1.000
_cell.angle_alpha   90.00
_cell.angle_beta   90.00
_cell.angle_gamma   90.00
#
_symmetry.space_group_name_H-M   'P 1'
#
loop_
_entity.id
_entity.type
_entity.pdbx_description
1 polymer ?
#
loop_
_entity_poly.entity_id
_entity_poly.type
_entity_poly.pdbx_seq_one_letter_code
_entity_poly.pdbx_strand_id
1 'polypeptide(L)'
;MEATTSVLLHSRTIPFGFRLTSTSKKLSLRHFDKHQQNHRPNLNSAVRTPSSSIFYSKRARTHLLSPINCSYTNTTSPDSSQNQLLKPFENLTFDSLQTSLLKLTPFDVIKWSGVLSIAIAATKWTVNLVLNPFFWMYFSWTWLFWPWFVAVALAGYGLYCFRKHSLGEANIFEQLAVVTSVFAWLTLVPPAHFNGYLEGWPFVFFFVYHYFFFFNVSVRKRLYGDYYAREHDTKWDVSTPKWHRLLFCIGVMVGHWLAAFEGPELHRIPGGWSNFGVWILIVVTLLMQYNSTLYLAKYSEKVIVPTAVVQFGPYRWVRHPIYASTMLLFAIYCVALRAPLSLLFLVAVCLVYYEQKVKLEEALMVETFGEGYMEYATKVKHKFIPFVY
;
A
#
# COMPACT_ATOMS: atom_id res chain seq x y z
N MET A 1 10.70 -77.26 -9.03
CA MET A 1 9.84 -76.45 -9.92
C MET A 1 9.81 -75.04 -9.36
N GLU A 2 10.60 -74.18 -10.02
CA GLU A 2 10.44 -72.76 -10.32
C GLU A 2 9.64 -71.78 -9.44
N ALA A 3 10.27 -70.59 -9.36
CA ALA A 3 9.70 -69.23 -9.39
C ALA A 3 9.49 -68.46 -8.08
N THR A 4 10.57 -67.75 -7.74
CA THR A 4 10.65 -66.40 -7.16
C THR A 4 9.64 -65.38 -7.69
N THR A 5 9.16 -64.47 -6.83
CA THR A 5 8.92 -63.06 -7.20
C THR A 5 9.13 -62.13 -6.01
N SER A 6 9.98 -61.13 -6.24
CA SER A 6 10.43 -60.06 -5.36
C SER A 6 9.79 -58.73 -5.75
N VAL A 7 9.56 -57.86 -4.74
CA VAL A 7 9.83 -56.41 -4.67
C VAL A 7 9.52 -55.53 -5.90
N LEU A 8 8.74 -54.45 -5.71
CA LEU A 8 9.12 -53.08 -6.14
C LEU A 8 8.14 -52.01 -5.61
N LEU A 9 8.66 -51.17 -4.71
CA LEU A 9 8.21 -49.80 -4.44
C LEU A 9 8.57 -48.93 -5.66
N HIS A 10 7.63 -48.10 -6.14
CA HIS A 10 7.93 -47.11 -7.17
C HIS A 10 7.64 -45.69 -6.66
N SER A 11 8.69 -45.01 -6.19
CA SER A 11 8.76 -43.57 -6.09
C SER A 11 9.29 -43.02 -7.42
N ARG A 12 8.59 -42.07 -8.04
CA ARG A 12 9.13 -41.28 -9.17
C ARG A 12 9.07 -39.80 -8.82
N THR A 13 10.18 -39.30 -8.27
CA THR A 13 10.58 -37.89 -8.28
C THR A 13 11.35 -37.62 -9.56
N ILE A 14 11.03 -36.52 -10.25
CA ILE A 14 11.79 -36.02 -11.40
C ILE A 14 12.58 -34.79 -10.93
N PRO A 15 13.92 -34.76 -11.06
CA PRO A 15 14.70 -33.54 -10.96
C PRO A 15 15.05 -33.02 -12.36
N PHE A 16 14.95 -31.71 -12.57
CA PHE A 16 15.61 -31.04 -13.69
C PHE A 16 16.50 -29.94 -13.12
N GLY A 17 17.82 -30.21 -13.14
CA GLY A 17 18.86 -29.23 -12.92
C GLY A 17 19.70 -29.13 -14.18
N PHE A 18 19.99 -27.91 -14.62
CA PHE A 18 21.08 -27.64 -15.55
C PHE A 18 22.25 -27.05 -14.78
N ARG A 19 23.40 -27.73 -14.87
CA ARG A 19 24.69 -27.33 -14.33
C ARG A 19 25.54 -26.88 -15.52
N LEU A 20 25.99 -25.63 -15.51
CA LEU A 20 27.10 -25.19 -16.35
C LEU A 20 28.27 -24.84 -15.44
N THR A 21 29.30 -25.67 -15.47
CA THR A 21 30.61 -25.45 -14.85
C THR A 21 31.50 -24.67 -15.80
N SER A 22 32.15 -23.58 -15.34
CA SER A 22 33.55 -23.32 -15.72
C SER A 22 34.22 -22.21 -14.89
N THR A 23 35.31 -22.62 -14.23
CA THR A 23 36.49 -21.87 -13.79
C THR A 23 36.42 -20.86 -12.64
N SER A 24 36.91 -21.33 -11.50
CA SER A 24 37.49 -20.56 -10.41
C SER A 24 38.95 -20.18 -10.72
N LYS A 25 39.35 -18.96 -10.32
CA LYS A 25 40.70 -18.65 -9.83
C LYS A 25 40.68 -17.29 -9.12
N LYS A 26 40.72 -17.29 -7.78
CA LYS A 26 41.82 -16.73 -6.96
C LYS A 26 41.37 -16.36 -5.53
N LEU A 27 42.02 -17.06 -4.59
CA LEU A 27 42.68 -16.54 -3.38
C LEU A 27 41.84 -15.95 -2.24
N SER A 28 41.53 -16.84 -1.29
CA SER A 28 41.92 -16.81 0.13
C SER A 28 42.80 -15.62 0.59
N LEU A 29 42.41 -15.01 1.72
CA LEU A 29 43.28 -14.86 2.89
C LEU A 29 42.43 -14.67 4.17
N ARG A 30 42.56 -15.62 5.10
CA ARG A 30 42.22 -15.49 6.52
C ARG A 30 43.20 -14.52 7.18
N HIS A 31 42.75 -13.75 8.17
CA HIS A 31 43.55 -13.52 9.36
C HIS A 31 42.71 -13.73 10.62
N PHE A 32 43.19 -14.67 11.44
CA PHE A 32 42.88 -14.83 12.85
C PHE A 32 43.51 -13.66 13.61
N ASP A 33 42.81 -13.11 14.60
CA ASP A 33 43.45 -12.85 15.90
C ASP A 33 42.47 -12.85 17.07
N LYS A 34 43.02 -13.15 18.24
CA LYS A 34 42.43 -13.79 19.42
C LYS A 34 42.61 -12.89 20.66
N HIS A 35 41.86 -13.18 21.74
CA HIS A 35 41.91 -12.61 23.11
C HIS A 35 41.17 -11.26 23.29
N GLN A 36 40.43 -10.97 24.36
CA GLN A 36 40.61 -11.34 25.77
C GLN A 36 39.30 -11.16 26.60
N GLN A 37 39.15 -11.97 27.65
CA GLN A 37 38.05 -11.98 28.63
C GLN A 37 38.09 -10.84 29.66
N ASN A 38 36.88 -10.53 30.18
CA ASN A 38 36.51 -10.10 31.54
C ASN A 38 37.05 -8.79 32.12
N HIS A 39 36.13 -7.88 32.47
CA HIS A 39 35.88 -7.47 33.86
C HIS A 39 34.59 -6.63 34.00
N ARG A 40 33.70 -7.08 34.89
CA ARG A 40 32.79 -6.24 35.70
C ARG A 40 33.36 -6.26 37.13
N PRO A 41 33.20 -5.18 37.94
CA PRO A 41 32.03 -5.13 38.81
C PRO A 41 31.45 -3.72 39.11
N ASN A 42 30.11 -3.70 39.19
CA ASN A 42 29.20 -3.14 40.21
C ASN A 42 29.28 -1.71 40.82
N LEU A 43 28.05 -1.17 40.93
CA LEU A 43 27.40 -0.39 42.00
C LEU A 43 27.78 1.10 42.18
N ASN A 44 26.85 2.04 41.93
CA ASN A 44 25.78 2.36 42.89
C ASN A 44 24.77 3.42 42.41
N SER A 45 23.57 3.24 42.96
CA SER A 45 22.34 4.04 43.01
C SER A 45 22.43 5.57 43.08
N ALA A 46 21.44 6.25 42.50
CA ALA A 46 20.74 7.35 43.17
C ALA A 46 19.32 7.57 42.61
N VAL A 47 18.34 7.20 43.43
CA VAL A 47 16.92 7.57 43.38
C VAL A 47 16.79 9.08 43.68
N ARG A 48 15.93 9.80 42.94
CA ARG A 48 15.19 10.99 43.44
C ARG A 48 14.14 11.49 42.42
N THR A 49 12.87 11.32 42.77
CA THR A 49 11.76 12.29 42.60
C THR A 49 11.19 12.51 44.03
N PRO A 50 10.28 13.46 44.34
CA PRO A 50 9.40 14.28 43.49
C PRO A 50 9.26 15.76 43.93
N SER A 51 8.50 16.59 43.18
CA SER A 51 7.34 17.36 43.70
C SER A 51 6.88 18.52 42.81
N SER A 52 5.56 18.67 42.82
CA SER A 52 4.57 19.61 42.26
C SER A 52 4.78 21.13 42.37
N SER A 53 4.22 21.89 41.42
CA SER A 53 3.19 22.96 41.60
C SER A 53 2.92 23.69 40.26
N ILE A 54 1.70 23.65 39.70
CA ILE A 54 0.54 24.59 39.80
C ILE A 54 0.60 25.81 38.85
N PHE A 55 -0.36 25.80 37.90
CA PHE A 55 -1.14 26.89 37.27
C PHE A 55 -0.48 28.20 36.78
N TYR A 56 -0.71 28.55 35.50
CA TYR A 56 -1.61 29.66 35.14
C TYR A 56 -2.08 29.57 33.67
N SER A 57 -3.37 29.79 33.48
CA SER A 57 -4.07 29.97 32.20
C SER A 57 -3.80 31.37 31.63
N LYS A 58 -3.56 31.48 30.32
CA LYS A 58 -3.97 32.66 29.54
C LYS A 58 -4.17 32.33 28.06
N ARG A 59 -5.37 32.71 27.61
CA ARG A 59 -5.95 32.66 26.27
C ARG A 59 -5.55 33.93 25.51
N ALA A 60 -5.09 33.84 24.25
CA ALA A 60 -5.44 34.77 23.15
C ALA A 60 -4.65 34.54 21.83
N ARG A 61 -5.41 34.24 20.78
CA ARG A 61 -5.35 34.65 19.36
C ARG A 61 -4.05 35.21 18.73
N THR A 62 -3.59 34.50 17.69
CA THR A 62 -3.36 34.92 16.28
C THR A 62 -3.11 36.40 15.95
N HIS A 63 -1.99 36.69 15.28
CA HIS A 63 -1.80 37.46 14.03
C HIS A 63 -0.27 37.75 13.88
N LEU A 64 0.39 37.14 12.90
CA LEU A 64 0.77 37.71 11.59
C LEU A 64 1.95 38.71 11.63
N LEU A 65 3.09 38.23 11.11
CA LEU A 65 4.22 38.93 10.46
C LEU A 65 5.03 39.95 11.28
N SER A 66 6.32 39.64 11.45
CA SER A 66 7.39 40.62 11.68
C SER A 66 8.47 40.49 10.59
N PRO A 67 9.09 41.60 10.15
CA PRO A 67 9.84 41.68 8.90
C PRO A 67 11.31 41.30 9.08
N ILE A 68 11.93 40.81 8.02
CA ILE A 68 13.36 40.54 7.94
C ILE A 68 14.06 41.82 7.46
N ASN A 69 14.93 42.38 8.32
CA ASN A 69 15.93 43.37 7.93
C ASN A 69 17.28 42.65 7.76
N CYS A 70 17.92 42.88 6.61
CA CYS A 70 19.24 42.37 6.28
C CYS A 70 20.35 43.20 6.95
N SER A 71 21.33 42.52 7.52
CA SER A 71 22.68 43.08 7.65
C SER A 71 23.71 41.94 7.63
N TYR A 72 24.59 42.00 6.65
CA TYR A 72 25.73 41.13 6.40
C TYR A 72 26.83 41.35 7.45
N THR A 73 27.43 40.27 7.95
CA THR A 73 28.84 40.25 8.37
C THR A 73 29.42 38.86 8.20
N ASN A 74 30.49 38.78 7.41
CA ASN A 74 31.28 37.58 7.12
C ASN A 74 32.15 37.21 8.32
N THR A 75 32.10 35.94 8.73
CA THR A 75 33.28 35.25 9.30
C THR A 75 33.20 33.75 9.01
N THR A 76 34.31 33.26 8.49
CA THR A 76 34.61 31.94 7.94
C THR A 76 34.77 30.83 8.98
N SER A 77 34.29 29.63 8.64
CA SER A 77 34.88 28.28 8.82
C SER A 77 33.82 27.19 9.11
N PRO A 78 34.07 25.94 8.70
CA PRO A 78 33.10 25.14 7.96
C PRO A 78 32.45 24.06 8.83
N ASP A 79 31.20 23.69 8.54
CA ASP A 79 30.90 22.31 8.13
C ASP A 79 29.41 22.06 7.86
N SER A 80 29.20 21.46 6.68
CA SER A 80 28.19 20.45 6.37
C SER A 80 26.72 20.84 6.14
N SER A 81 26.25 20.39 4.98
CA SER A 81 24.85 20.17 4.56
C SER A 81 24.05 21.35 3.98
N GLN A 82 24.52 21.91 2.85
CA GLN A 82 23.61 22.60 1.94
C GLN A 82 23.73 22.08 0.49
N ASN A 83 22.56 21.73 -0.06
CA ASN A 83 22.17 21.79 -1.47
C ASN A 83 22.96 20.97 -2.51
N GLN A 84 22.72 19.65 -2.55
CA GLN A 84 23.08 18.79 -3.69
C GLN A 84 22.35 19.14 -5.00
N LEU A 85 21.26 19.92 -4.96
CA LEU A 85 20.43 20.27 -6.12
C LEU A 85 20.90 21.50 -6.90
N LEU A 86 21.80 22.31 -6.34
CA LEU A 86 22.34 23.53 -7.00
C LEU A 86 23.76 23.35 -7.57
N LYS A 87 24.44 22.24 -7.25
CA LYS A 87 25.74 21.87 -7.83
C LYS A 87 25.80 21.82 -9.37
N PRO A 88 24.72 21.48 -10.12
CA PRO A 88 24.77 21.52 -11.58
C PRO A 88 24.82 22.95 -12.14
N PHE A 89 24.30 23.93 -11.40
CA PHE A 89 24.12 25.31 -11.88
C PHE A 89 25.26 26.25 -11.46
N GLU A 90 25.97 25.97 -10.38
CA GLU A 90 27.18 26.74 -9.99
C GLU A 90 28.38 26.48 -10.91
N ASN A 91 28.42 25.33 -11.59
CA ASN A 91 29.48 24.99 -12.56
C ASN A 91 29.27 25.58 -13.97
N LEU A 92 28.17 26.30 -14.20
CA LEU A 92 27.89 27.02 -15.45
C LEU A 92 28.45 28.45 -15.39
N THR A 93 29.72 28.61 -15.00
CA THR A 93 30.41 29.90 -15.12
C THR A 93 30.59 30.28 -16.60
N PHE A 94 30.38 31.55 -16.92
CA PHE A 94 30.48 32.10 -18.29
C PHE A 94 31.82 31.74 -18.97
N ASP A 95 32.92 31.67 -18.21
CA ASP A 95 34.23 31.24 -18.71
C ASP A 95 34.30 29.74 -19.09
N SER A 96 33.54 28.87 -18.41
CA SER A 96 33.41 27.46 -18.78
C SER A 96 32.62 27.29 -20.07
N LEU A 97 31.55 28.09 -20.26
CA LEU A 97 30.81 28.12 -21.52
C LEU A 97 31.66 28.70 -22.66
N GLN A 98 32.45 29.75 -22.39
CA GLN A 98 33.33 30.38 -23.38
C GLN A 98 34.48 29.46 -23.81
N THR A 99 35.09 28.72 -22.89
CA THR A 99 36.14 27.75 -23.20
C THR A 99 35.60 26.49 -23.90
N SER A 100 34.39 26.03 -23.56
CA SER A 100 33.68 25.00 -24.33
C SER A 100 33.28 25.49 -25.73
N LEU A 101 32.86 26.75 -25.86
CA LEU A 101 32.52 27.36 -27.16
C LEU A 101 33.74 27.49 -28.08
N LEU A 102 34.92 27.79 -27.51
CA LEU A 102 36.19 27.89 -28.25
C LEU A 102 36.78 26.53 -28.66
N LYS A 103 36.38 25.44 -28.00
CA LYS A 103 36.78 24.05 -28.34
C LYS A 103 35.79 23.31 -29.25
N LEU A 104 34.69 23.94 -29.63
CA LEU A 104 33.71 23.32 -30.52
C LEU A 104 34.30 23.15 -31.91
N THR A 105 34.36 21.91 -32.37
CA THR A 105 34.66 21.65 -33.78
C THR A 105 33.45 22.09 -34.63
N PRO A 106 33.64 22.51 -35.89
CA PRO A 106 32.53 22.86 -36.79
C PRO A 106 31.49 21.73 -36.89
N PHE A 107 31.95 20.49 -36.74
CA PHE A 107 31.11 19.29 -36.74
C PHE A 107 30.20 19.19 -35.52
N ASP A 108 30.69 19.57 -34.32
CA ASP A 108 29.87 19.58 -33.11
C ASP A 108 28.78 20.65 -33.16
N VAL A 109 29.08 21.83 -33.71
CA VAL A 109 28.08 22.91 -33.89
C VAL A 109 26.95 22.48 -34.83
N ILE A 110 27.29 21.81 -35.94
CA ILE A 110 26.29 21.27 -36.88
C ILE A 110 25.43 20.20 -36.19
N LYS A 111 26.04 19.30 -35.40
CA LYS A 111 25.33 18.26 -34.66
C LYS A 111 24.36 18.86 -33.64
N TRP A 112 24.81 19.81 -32.82
CA TRP A 112 23.97 20.46 -31.81
C TRP A 112 22.87 21.31 -32.43
N SER A 113 23.15 22.00 -33.54
CA SER A 113 22.14 22.73 -34.32
C SER A 113 21.07 21.79 -34.89
N GLY A 114 21.48 20.62 -35.41
CA GLY A 114 20.56 19.59 -35.89
C GLY A 114 19.66 19.04 -34.77
N VAL A 115 20.24 18.71 -33.61
CA VAL A 115 19.48 18.26 -32.43
C VAL A 115 18.50 19.34 -31.96
N LEU A 116 18.95 20.59 -31.89
CA LEU A 116 18.10 21.72 -31.49
C LEU A 116 16.95 21.94 -32.49
N SER A 117 17.21 21.85 -33.79
CA SER A 117 16.18 21.97 -34.83
C SER A 117 15.15 20.85 -34.74
N ILE A 118 15.57 19.60 -34.48
CA ILE A 118 14.67 18.47 -34.26
C ILE A 118 13.85 18.69 -32.99
N ALA A 119 14.47 19.17 -31.92
CA ALA A 119 13.79 19.47 -30.66
C ALA A 119 12.74 20.59 -30.83
N ILE A 120 13.07 21.66 -31.55
CA ILE A 120 12.13 22.75 -31.86
C ILE A 120 10.97 22.24 -32.73
N ALA A 121 11.26 21.42 -33.74
CA ALA A 121 10.23 20.84 -34.60
C ALA A 121 9.30 19.90 -33.82
N ALA A 122 9.86 19.03 -32.98
CA ALA A 122 9.10 18.15 -32.10
C ALA A 122 8.24 18.96 -31.12
N THR A 123 8.80 20.00 -30.50
CA THR A 123 8.07 20.88 -29.57
C THR A 123 6.92 21.59 -30.29
N LYS A 124 7.17 22.16 -31.47
CA LYS A 124 6.13 22.83 -32.28
C LYS A 124 5.02 21.86 -32.67
N TRP A 125 5.38 20.64 -33.06
CA TRP A 125 4.40 19.58 -33.37
C TRP A 125 3.57 19.21 -32.13
N THR A 126 4.22 18.99 -30.98
CA THR A 126 3.54 18.68 -29.72
C THR A 126 2.61 19.81 -29.27
N VAL A 127 3.05 21.07 -29.34
CA VAL A 127 2.22 22.24 -29.00
C VAL A 127 1.01 22.33 -29.92
N ASN A 128 1.19 22.16 -31.23
CA ASN A 128 0.09 22.18 -32.18
C ASN A 128 -0.89 21.01 -31.96
N LEU A 129 -0.39 19.84 -31.57
CA LEU A 129 -1.22 18.69 -31.26
C LEU A 129 -2.04 18.92 -29.98
N VAL A 130 -1.40 19.40 -28.91
CA VAL A 130 -2.06 19.66 -27.61
C VAL A 130 -3.02 20.84 -27.65
N LEU A 131 -2.72 21.89 -28.43
CA LEU A 131 -3.61 23.04 -28.59
C LEU A 131 -4.73 22.79 -29.62
N ASN A 132 -4.73 21.64 -30.30
CA ASN A 132 -5.79 21.30 -31.24
C ASN A 132 -7.09 21.01 -30.46
N PRO A 133 -8.21 21.71 -30.75
CA PRO A 133 -9.48 21.47 -30.06
C PRO A 133 -9.99 20.04 -30.23
N PHE A 134 -9.67 19.38 -31.35
CA PHE A 134 -10.05 17.99 -31.60
C PHE A 134 -9.20 16.98 -30.83
N PHE A 135 -7.96 17.32 -30.48
CA PHE A 135 -7.09 16.40 -29.73
C PHE A 135 -7.73 16.05 -28.39
N TRP A 136 -8.14 17.05 -27.61
CA TRP A 136 -8.79 16.81 -26.31
C TRP A 136 -10.15 16.13 -26.45
N MET A 137 -10.88 16.38 -27.54
CA MET A 137 -12.14 15.68 -27.81
C MET A 137 -11.91 14.17 -28.04
N TYR A 138 -11.01 13.80 -28.96
CA TYR A 138 -10.72 12.39 -29.23
C TYR A 138 -9.96 11.73 -28.07
N PHE A 139 -9.07 12.45 -27.41
CA PHE A 139 -8.39 11.97 -26.20
C PHE A 139 -9.40 11.71 -25.08
N SER A 140 -10.38 12.60 -24.88
CA SER A 140 -11.48 12.35 -23.94
C SER A 140 -12.31 11.13 -24.37
N TRP A 141 -12.51 10.89 -25.66
CA TRP A 141 -13.21 9.70 -26.14
C TRP A 141 -12.45 8.40 -25.85
N THR A 142 -11.11 8.43 -25.89
CA THR A 142 -10.31 7.26 -25.45
C THR A 142 -10.41 6.96 -23.96
N TRP A 143 -10.83 7.94 -23.16
CA TRP A 143 -11.14 7.76 -21.74
C TRP A 143 -12.62 7.46 -21.48
N LEU A 144 -13.51 7.89 -22.37
CA LEU A 144 -14.94 7.62 -22.29
C LEU A 144 -15.26 6.18 -22.71
N PHE A 145 -14.71 5.73 -23.84
CA PHE A 145 -14.83 4.33 -24.29
C PHE A 145 -13.74 3.49 -23.64
N TRP A 146 -14.13 2.43 -22.96
CA TRP A 146 -13.21 1.67 -22.11
C TRP A 146 -11.97 1.19 -22.90
N PRO A 147 -10.77 1.71 -22.58
CA PRO A 147 -9.59 1.39 -23.36
C PRO A 147 -9.03 0.05 -22.90
N TRP A 148 -9.50 -1.03 -23.52
CA TRP A 148 -9.04 -2.39 -23.27
C TRP A 148 -7.51 -2.55 -23.28
N PHE A 149 -6.84 -1.84 -24.18
CA PHE A 149 -5.39 -1.80 -24.24
C PHE A 149 -4.75 -1.25 -22.96
N VAL A 150 -5.35 -0.21 -22.34
CA VAL A 150 -4.87 0.33 -21.05
C VAL A 150 -5.13 -0.66 -19.93
N ALA A 151 -6.31 -1.28 -19.88
CA ALA A 151 -6.63 -2.26 -18.85
C ALA A 151 -5.67 -3.47 -18.90
N VAL A 152 -5.41 -4.00 -20.09
CA VAL A 152 -4.48 -5.12 -20.31
C VAL A 152 -3.04 -4.70 -20.02
N ALA A 153 -2.61 -3.52 -20.46
CA ALA A 153 -1.27 -3.00 -20.15
C ALA A 153 -1.08 -2.82 -18.63
N LEU A 154 -2.10 -2.33 -17.93
CA LEU A 154 -2.10 -2.18 -16.48
C LEU A 154 -2.06 -3.53 -15.76
N ALA A 155 -2.77 -4.55 -16.24
CA ALA A 155 -2.66 -5.92 -15.74
C ALA A 155 -1.25 -6.48 -15.95
N GLY A 156 -0.70 -6.37 -17.16
CA GLY A 156 0.63 -6.86 -17.49
C GLY A 156 1.72 -6.19 -16.66
N TYR A 157 1.67 -4.86 -16.54
CA TYR A 157 2.59 -4.09 -15.70
C TYR A 157 2.44 -4.43 -14.21
N GLY A 158 1.20 -4.57 -13.73
CA GLY A 158 0.93 -5.00 -12.35
C GLY A 158 1.49 -6.38 -12.04
N LEU A 159 1.34 -7.35 -12.96
CA LEU A 159 1.89 -8.70 -12.80
C LEU A 159 3.43 -8.71 -12.83
N TYR A 160 4.04 -7.90 -13.70
CA TYR A 160 5.48 -7.69 -13.72
C TYR A 160 5.99 -7.13 -12.39
N CYS A 161 5.34 -6.09 -11.88
CA CYS A 161 5.68 -5.50 -10.59
C CYS A 161 5.45 -6.48 -9.43
N PHE A 162 4.40 -7.30 -9.48
CA PHE A 162 4.12 -8.33 -8.47
C PHE A 162 5.20 -9.42 -8.43
N ARG A 163 5.66 -9.86 -9.61
CA ARG A 163 6.79 -10.79 -9.71
C ARG A 163 8.04 -10.19 -9.07
N LYS A 164 8.36 -8.92 -9.40
CA LYS A 164 9.50 -8.21 -8.82
C LYS A 164 9.35 -8.01 -7.31
N HIS A 165 8.14 -7.76 -6.81
CA HIS A 165 7.85 -7.65 -5.38
C HIS A 165 8.04 -8.98 -4.65
N SER A 166 7.63 -10.09 -5.28
CA SER A 166 7.82 -11.43 -4.74
C SER A 166 9.29 -11.84 -4.62
N LEU A 167 10.18 -11.21 -5.41
CA LEU A 167 11.63 -11.37 -5.35
C LEU A 167 12.30 -10.42 -4.33
N GLY A 168 11.54 -9.49 -3.72
CA GLY A 168 12.06 -8.52 -2.76
C GLY A 168 12.75 -7.30 -3.38
N GLU A 169 12.68 -7.13 -4.70
CA GLU A 169 13.40 -6.08 -5.45
C GLU A 169 12.51 -4.86 -5.78
N ALA A 170 11.21 -4.90 -5.43
CA ALA A 170 10.26 -3.90 -5.89
C ALA A 170 10.37 -2.56 -5.13
N ASN A 171 10.39 -1.48 -5.90
CA ASN A 171 10.31 -0.12 -5.38
C ASN A 171 8.89 0.22 -4.90
N ILE A 172 8.74 1.27 -4.08
CA ILE A 172 7.44 1.74 -3.55
C ILE A 172 6.46 2.05 -4.69
N PHE A 173 6.94 2.66 -5.78
CA PHE A 173 6.12 2.94 -6.96
C PHE A 173 5.63 1.66 -7.65
N GLU A 174 6.44 0.62 -7.68
CA GLU A 174 6.07 -0.67 -8.27
C GLU A 174 5.06 -1.40 -7.38
N GLN A 175 5.18 -1.29 -6.06
CA GLN A 175 4.17 -1.79 -5.13
C GLN A 175 2.83 -1.05 -5.29
N LEU A 176 2.87 0.28 -5.46
CA LEU A 176 1.67 1.06 -5.79
C LEU A 176 1.08 0.65 -7.15
N ALA A 177 1.92 0.33 -8.13
CA ALA A 177 1.49 -0.17 -9.43
C ALA A 177 0.75 -1.53 -9.33
N VAL A 178 1.19 -2.43 -8.44
CA VAL A 178 0.48 -3.68 -8.16
C VAL A 178 -0.91 -3.37 -7.60
N VAL A 179 -0.99 -2.52 -6.57
CA VAL A 179 -2.26 -2.21 -5.89
C VAL A 179 -3.24 -1.50 -6.83
N THR A 180 -2.75 -0.52 -7.60
CA THR A 180 -3.56 0.21 -8.60
C THR A 180 -4.08 -0.71 -9.69
N SER A 181 -3.24 -1.62 -10.18
CA SER A 181 -3.64 -2.64 -11.16
C SER A 181 -4.74 -3.54 -10.61
N VAL A 182 -4.57 -4.09 -9.39
CA VAL A 182 -5.58 -4.96 -8.77
C VAL A 182 -6.90 -4.24 -8.57
N PHE A 183 -6.92 -3.03 -8.00
CA PHE A 183 -8.16 -2.31 -7.76
C PHE A 183 -8.83 -1.78 -9.02
N ALA A 184 -8.06 -1.44 -10.07
CA ALA A 184 -8.64 -1.13 -11.37
C ALA A 184 -9.38 -2.36 -11.94
N TRP A 185 -8.75 -3.54 -11.88
CA TRP A 185 -9.35 -4.80 -12.34
C TRP A 185 -10.51 -5.30 -11.47
N LEU A 186 -10.55 -4.88 -10.22
CA LEU A 186 -11.61 -5.23 -9.29
C LEU A 186 -12.82 -4.29 -9.38
N THR A 187 -12.62 -2.99 -9.63
CA THR A 187 -13.68 -1.97 -9.48
C THR A 187 -14.06 -1.22 -10.75
N LEU A 188 -13.12 -1.03 -11.70
CA LEU A 188 -13.36 -0.24 -12.91
C LEU A 188 -13.55 -1.10 -14.15
N VAL A 189 -12.67 -2.09 -14.35
CA VAL A 189 -12.74 -3.00 -15.51
C VAL A 189 -14.11 -3.70 -15.62
N PRO A 190 -14.70 -4.24 -14.54
CA PRO A 190 -15.93 -5.02 -14.71
C PRO A 190 -17.13 -4.15 -15.14
N PRO A 191 -17.45 -3.02 -14.48
CA PRO A 191 -18.52 -2.14 -14.97
C PRO A 191 -18.26 -1.63 -16.38
N ALA A 192 -17.01 -1.29 -16.71
CA ALA A 192 -16.68 -0.80 -18.03
C ALA A 192 -16.81 -1.85 -19.14
N HIS A 193 -16.45 -3.10 -18.84
CA HIS A 193 -16.58 -4.23 -19.77
C HIS A 193 -18.03 -4.39 -20.23
N PHE A 194 -18.97 -4.43 -19.28
CA PHE A 194 -20.37 -4.70 -19.59
C PHE A 194 -21.11 -3.49 -20.15
N ASN A 195 -20.66 -2.26 -19.86
CA ASN A 195 -21.33 -1.04 -20.30
C ASN A 195 -20.67 -0.37 -21.53
N GLY A 196 -19.40 -0.65 -21.81
CA GLY A 196 -18.62 -0.08 -22.92
C GLY A 196 -18.05 1.33 -22.65
N TYR A 197 -18.51 2.00 -21.60
CA TYR A 197 -18.01 3.30 -21.14
C TYR A 197 -17.97 3.32 -19.61
N LEU A 198 -17.16 4.22 -19.05
CA LEU A 198 -17.11 4.42 -17.59
C LEU A 198 -17.17 5.91 -17.28
N GLU A 199 -18.35 6.37 -16.90
CA GLU A 199 -18.60 7.77 -16.56
C GLU A 199 -19.24 7.88 -15.17
N GLY A 200 -18.81 8.89 -14.41
CA GLY A 200 -19.45 9.27 -13.15
C GLY A 200 -18.94 8.55 -11.92
N TRP A 201 -19.87 8.03 -11.11
CA TRP A 201 -19.61 7.59 -9.74
C TRP A 201 -18.72 6.34 -9.57
N PRO A 202 -18.55 5.40 -10.54
CA PRO A 202 -17.70 4.21 -10.31
C PRO A 202 -16.24 4.54 -10.01
N PHE A 203 -15.71 5.66 -10.53
CA PHE A 203 -14.37 6.14 -10.18
C PHE A 203 -14.20 6.39 -8.67
N VAL A 204 -15.28 6.74 -7.97
CA VAL A 204 -15.22 6.96 -6.52
C VAL A 204 -14.87 5.67 -5.79
N PHE A 205 -15.37 4.52 -6.23
CA PHE A 205 -15.01 3.23 -5.63
C PHE A 205 -13.54 2.89 -5.82
N PHE A 206 -12.96 3.20 -6.98
CA PHE A 206 -11.52 3.05 -7.18
C PHE A 206 -10.71 3.82 -6.14
N PHE A 207 -11.02 5.11 -5.93
CA PHE A 207 -10.32 5.93 -4.93
C PHE A 207 -10.62 5.51 -3.49
N VAL A 208 -11.86 5.11 -3.19
CA VAL A 208 -12.26 4.63 -1.86
C VAL A 208 -11.52 3.34 -1.51
N TYR A 209 -11.39 2.39 -2.45
CA TYR A 209 -10.63 1.14 -2.23
C TYR A 209 -9.15 1.45 -2.01
N HIS A 210 -8.56 2.31 -2.83
CA HIS A 210 -7.18 2.76 -2.62
C HIS A 210 -7.02 3.33 -1.21
N TYR A 211 -7.83 4.33 -0.86
CA TYR A 211 -7.76 4.96 0.45
C TYR A 211 -7.93 3.92 1.57
N PHE A 212 -8.95 3.05 1.50
CA PHE A 212 -9.26 2.05 2.52
C PHE A 212 -8.08 1.12 2.82
N PHE A 213 -7.42 0.58 1.78
CA PHE A 213 -6.30 -0.35 1.98
C PHE A 213 -4.97 0.36 2.27
N PHE A 214 -4.73 1.55 1.71
CA PHE A 214 -3.55 2.38 2.05
C PHE A 214 -3.65 3.06 3.41
N PHE A 215 -4.86 3.13 3.97
CA PHE A 215 -5.11 3.83 5.22
C PHE A 215 -4.28 3.28 6.38
N ASN A 216 -4.19 1.94 6.51
CA ASN A 216 -3.40 1.30 7.57
C ASN A 216 -1.92 1.69 7.49
N VAL A 217 -1.36 1.68 6.29
CA VAL A 217 0.05 2.09 6.05
C VAL A 217 0.24 3.58 6.38
N SER A 218 -0.72 4.42 5.99
CA SER A 218 -0.68 5.87 6.20
C SER A 218 -0.75 6.25 7.69
N VAL A 219 -1.66 5.61 8.45
CA VAL A 219 -1.77 5.78 9.90
C VAL A 219 -0.47 5.38 10.57
N ARG A 220 0.08 4.22 10.20
CA ARG A 220 1.32 3.73 10.78
C ARG A 220 2.47 4.70 10.52
N LYS A 221 2.65 5.13 9.27
CA LYS A 221 3.68 6.09 8.89
C LYS A 221 3.55 7.40 9.66
N ARG A 222 2.32 7.88 9.89
CA ARG A 222 2.05 9.09 10.68
C ARG A 222 2.36 8.91 12.17
N LEU A 223 2.01 7.77 12.77
CA LEU A 223 2.19 7.54 14.21
C LEU A 223 3.64 7.17 14.56
N TYR A 224 4.34 6.43 13.71
CA TYR A 224 5.61 5.78 14.05
C TYR A 224 6.80 6.17 13.15
N GLY A 225 6.56 6.84 12.02
CA GLY A 225 7.62 7.18 11.06
C GLY A 225 8.14 5.98 10.26
N ASP A 226 9.11 6.23 9.37
CA ASP A 226 9.68 5.21 8.46
C ASP A 226 10.78 4.34 9.12
N TYR A 227 11.23 4.67 10.33
CA TYR A 227 12.46 4.13 10.93
C TYR A 227 12.30 2.90 11.82
N TYR A 228 11.06 2.46 12.09
CA TYR A 228 10.81 1.26 12.88
C TYR A 228 10.25 0.15 11.99
N ALA A 229 11.14 -0.64 11.39
CA ALA A 229 10.74 -1.93 10.83
C ALA A 229 10.26 -2.81 11.99
N ARG A 230 9.03 -3.32 11.89
CA ARG A 230 8.43 -4.17 12.93
C ARG A 230 9.31 -5.41 13.13
N GLU A 231 9.82 -5.62 14.34
CA GLU A 231 10.23 -6.96 14.77
C GLU A 231 8.95 -7.81 14.83
N HIS A 232 8.77 -8.66 13.81
CA HIS A 232 7.60 -9.53 13.71
C HIS A 232 7.84 -10.75 14.58
N ASP A 233 7.09 -10.88 15.67
CA ASP A 233 6.98 -12.16 16.36
C ASP A 233 6.12 -13.10 15.50
N THR A 234 6.71 -14.24 15.14
CA THR A 234 6.04 -15.30 14.37
C THR A 234 4.77 -15.80 15.06
N LYS A 235 4.67 -15.68 16.39
CA LYS A 235 3.49 -16.07 17.16
C LYS A 235 2.23 -15.30 16.74
N TRP A 236 2.36 -14.02 16.40
CA TRP A 236 1.24 -13.15 16.03
C TRP A 236 0.97 -13.06 14.52
N ASP A 237 1.77 -13.75 13.70
CA ASP A 237 1.50 -13.90 12.26
C ASP A 237 0.52 -15.05 12.00
N VAL A 238 -0.73 -14.83 12.41
CA VAL A 238 -1.82 -15.79 12.19
C VAL A 238 -2.14 -15.83 10.70
N SER A 239 -1.58 -16.82 10.02
CA SER A 239 -1.74 -17.00 8.60
C SER A 239 -2.65 -18.19 8.27
N THR A 240 -3.69 -17.91 7.48
CA THR A 240 -4.49 -18.98 6.86
C THR A 240 -3.71 -19.67 5.73
N PRO A 241 -4.01 -20.95 5.43
CA PRO A 241 -3.33 -21.67 4.36
C PRO A 241 -3.40 -20.92 3.02
N LYS A 242 -2.31 -20.97 2.23
CA LYS A 242 -2.19 -20.22 0.97
C LYS A 242 -3.38 -20.46 0.02
N TRP A 243 -3.88 -21.70 -0.06
CA TRP A 243 -5.05 -22.04 -0.88
C TRP A 243 -6.33 -21.32 -0.44
N HIS A 244 -6.58 -21.17 0.86
CA HIS A 244 -7.74 -20.42 1.36
C HIS A 244 -7.65 -18.94 1.00
N ARG A 245 -6.45 -18.35 1.09
CA ARG A 245 -6.22 -16.96 0.67
C ARG A 245 -6.46 -16.78 -0.83
N LEU A 246 -5.97 -17.74 -1.64
CA LEU A 246 -6.17 -17.73 -3.08
C LEU A 246 -7.66 -17.85 -3.44
N LEU A 247 -8.38 -18.79 -2.83
CA LEU A 247 -9.82 -18.96 -3.02
C LEU A 247 -10.61 -17.71 -2.62
N PHE A 248 -10.22 -17.05 -1.52
CA PHE A 248 -10.81 -15.77 -1.11
C PHE A 248 -10.56 -14.68 -2.16
N CYS A 249 -9.34 -14.54 -2.66
CA CYS A 249 -9.02 -13.55 -3.70
C CYS A 249 -9.80 -13.81 -5.00
N ILE A 250 -9.90 -15.07 -5.42
CA ILE A 250 -10.70 -15.47 -6.59
C ILE A 250 -12.17 -15.18 -6.35
N GLY A 251 -12.72 -15.56 -5.19
CA GLY A 251 -14.11 -15.31 -4.84
C GLY A 251 -14.45 -13.81 -4.81
N VAL A 252 -13.56 -12.98 -4.24
CA VAL A 252 -13.73 -11.52 -4.26
C VAL A 252 -13.71 -10.97 -5.68
N MET A 253 -12.78 -11.43 -6.52
CA MET A 253 -12.71 -11.02 -7.93
C MET A 253 -13.99 -11.41 -8.69
N VAL A 254 -14.37 -12.68 -8.61
CA VAL A 254 -15.59 -13.20 -9.25
C VAL A 254 -16.83 -12.44 -8.78
N GLY A 255 -16.93 -12.15 -7.49
CA GLY A 255 -18.08 -11.42 -6.93
C GLY A 255 -18.20 -9.99 -7.45
N HIS A 256 -17.08 -9.28 -7.66
CA HIS A 256 -17.12 -7.94 -8.24
C HIS A 256 -17.47 -7.96 -9.73
N TRP A 257 -17.02 -8.98 -10.46
CA TRP A 257 -17.40 -9.18 -11.86
C TRP A 257 -18.87 -9.55 -12.00
N LEU A 258 -19.37 -10.43 -11.11
CA LEU A 258 -20.78 -10.80 -11.07
C LEU A 258 -21.65 -9.57 -10.74
N ALA A 259 -21.22 -8.70 -9.83
CA ALA A 259 -21.94 -7.48 -9.49
C ALA A 259 -22.09 -6.55 -10.69
N ALA A 260 -21.05 -6.42 -11.51
CA ALA A 260 -21.11 -5.62 -12.74
C ALA A 260 -21.95 -6.28 -13.85
N PHE A 261 -22.04 -7.60 -13.85
CA PHE A 261 -22.89 -8.36 -14.79
C PHE A 261 -24.37 -8.32 -14.41
N GLU A 262 -24.69 -8.44 -13.12
CA GLU A 262 -26.05 -8.43 -12.57
C GLU A 262 -26.66 -7.03 -12.55
N GLY A 263 -25.83 -6.01 -12.30
CA GLY A 263 -26.27 -4.63 -12.22
C GLY A 263 -26.89 -4.12 -13.53
N PRO A 264 -27.90 -3.25 -13.48
CA PRO A 264 -28.43 -2.62 -14.69
C PRO A 264 -27.39 -1.72 -15.34
N GLU A 265 -27.62 -1.39 -16.61
CA GLU A 265 -26.78 -0.45 -17.37
C GLU A 265 -26.46 0.81 -16.55
N LEU A 266 -25.20 1.24 -16.57
CA LEU A 266 -24.69 2.26 -15.67
C LEU A 266 -25.41 3.61 -15.87
N HIS A 267 -25.87 3.93 -17.08
CA HIS A 267 -26.69 5.12 -17.38
C HIS A 267 -28.05 5.12 -16.62
N ARG A 268 -28.57 3.95 -16.25
CA ARG A 268 -29.84 3.82 -15.48
C ARG A 268 -29.62 3.93 -13.97
N ILE A 269 -28.37 3.95 -13.52
CA ILE A 269 -28.02 4.17 -12.13
C ILE A 269 -27.71 5.67 -11.98
N PRO A 270 -28.68 6.50 -11.51
CA PRO A 270 -28.44 7.92 -11.33
C PRO A 270 -27.25 8.12 -10.39
N GLY A 271 -26.30 8.94 -10.83
CA GLY A 271 -25.15 9.36 -10.03
C GLY A 271 -25.48 10.55 -9.11
N GLY A 272 -24.48 11.00 -8.35
CA GLY A 272 -24.61 12.18 -7.51
C GLY A 272 -25.45 11.95 -6.26
N TRP A 273 -26.34 12.89 -5.93
CA TRP A 273 -27.10 12.91 -4.67
C TRP A 273 -28.19 11.85 -4.57
N SER A 274 -28.65 11.25 -5.67
CA SER A 274 -29.58 10.12 -5.64
C SER A 274 -29.03 8.92 -4.86
N ASN A 275 -27.70 8.79 -4.80
CA ASN A 275 -27.01 7.72 -4.08
C ASN A 275 -26.60 8.16 -2.66
N PHE A 276 -27.31 9.11 -2.06
CA PHE A 276 -27.01 9.63 -0.71
C PHE A 276 -26.80 8.53 0.34
N GLY A 277 -27.63 7.49 0.32
CA GLY A 277 -27.48 6.33 1.21
C GLY A 277 -26.15 5.61 1.03
N VAL A 278 -25.69 5.42 -0.21
CA VAL A 278 -24.39 4.80 -0.52
C VAL A 278 -23.25 5.70 -0.03
N TRP A 279 -23.34 7.02 -0.22
CA TRP A 279 -22.34 7.96 0.28
C TRP A 279 -22.20 7.92 1.80
N ILE A 280 -23.32 7.89 2.53
CA ILE A 280 -23.32 7.71 3.98
C ILE A 280 -22.64 6.40 4.36
N LEU A 281 -22.98 5.29 3.71
CA LEU A 281 -22.39 3.99 4.00
C LEU A 281 -20.87 3.98 3.76
N ILE A 282 -20.39 4.63 2.70
CA ILE A 282 -18.95 4.80 2.44
C ILE A 282 -18.30 5.55 3.60
N VAL A 283 -18.86 6.70 3.99
CA VAL A 283 -18.31 7.51 5.10
C VAL A 283 -18.28 6.70 6.40
N VAL A 284 -19.37 6.00 6.74
CA VAL A 284 -19.44 5.14 7.94
C VAL A 284 -18.38 4.04 7.89
N THR A 285 -18.19 3.40 6.73
CA THR A 285 -17.18 2.35 6.54
C THR A 285 -15.77 2.89 6.73
N LEU A 286 -15.47 4.06 6.15
CA LEU A 286 -14.17 4.71 6.30
C LEU A 286 -13.93 5.15 7.75
N LEU A 287 -14.94 5.67 8.44
CA LEU A 287 -14.84 6.03 9.87
C LEU A 287 -14.66 4.80 10.75
N MET A 288 -15.35 3.69 10.45
CA MET A 288 -15.19 2.43 11.17
C MET A 288 -13.77 1.89 11.01
N GLN A 289 -13.25 1.86 9.79
CA GLN A 289 -11.86 1.48 9.52
C GLN A 289 -10.87 2.43 10.20
N TYR A 290 -11.13 3.75 10.13
CA TYR A 290 -10.31 4.79 10.75
C TYR A 290 -10.12 4.57 12.24
N ASN A 291 -11.23 4.47 12.96
CA ASN A 291 -11.22 4.33 14.40
C ASN A 291 -10.63 2.96 14.80
N SER A 292 -11.00 1.88 14.10
CA SER A 292 -10.53 0.53 14.42
C SER A 292 -9.01 0.41 14.30
N THR A 293 -8.44 0.89 13.19
CA THR A 293 -6.99 0.88 12.98
C THR A 293 -6.26 1.78 13.98
N LEU A 294 -6.79 2.97 14.31
CA LEU A 294 -6.13 3.85 15.28
C LEU A 294 -6.08 3.27 16.69
N TYR A 295 -7.21 2.72 17.15
CA TYR A 295 -7.23 2.04 18.45
C TYR A 295 -6.29 0.84 18.43
N LEU A 296 -6.33 0.00 17.40
CA LEU A 296 -5.42 -1.14 17.31
C LEU A 296 -3.95 -0.71 17.27
N ALA A 297 -3.61 0.29 16.45
CA ALA A 297 -2.25 0.82 16.32
C ALA A 297 -1.72 1.29 17.68
N LYS A 298 -2.50 2.09 18.42
CA LYS A 298 -2.06 2.66 19.71
C LYS A 298 -1.71 1.60 20.77
N TYR A 299 -2.40 0.46 20.76
CA TYR A 299 -2.27 -0.58 21.79
C TYR A 299 -1.45 -1.80 21.32
N SER A 300 -1.39 -2.09 20.03
CA SER A 300 -0.70 -3.26 19.47
C SER A 300 0.58 -2.91 18.70
N GLU A 301 0.74 -1.71 18.15
CA GLU A 301 1.96 -1.36 17.39
C GLU A 301 3.05 -0.73 18.25
N LYS A 302 2.71 -0.22 19.44
CA LYS A 302 3.70 0.35 20.38
C LYS A 302 4.51 -0.72 21.14
N VAL A 303 4.06 -1.98 21.12
CA VAL A 303 4.61 -3.07 21.92
C VAL A 303 4.69 -4.34 21.07
N ILE A 304 5.85 -5.00 21.11
CA ILE A 304 6.16 -6.23 20.34
C ILE A 304 5.16 -7.35 20.69
N VAL A 305 4.67 -7.35 21.94
CA VAL A 305 3.61 -8.23 22.44
C VAL A 305 2.46 -7.36 22.93
N PRO A 306 1.22 -7.52 22.43
CA PRO A 306 0.08 -6.73 22.87
C PRO A 306 -0.12 -6.91 24.38
N THR A 307 -0.14 -5.80 25.11
CA THR A 307 -0.16 -5.81 26.60
C THR A 307 -1.57 -5.98 27.16
N ALA A 308 -2.60 -5.65 26.39
CA ALA A 308 -4.00 -5.76 26.81
C ALA A 308 -4.96 -5.90 25.60
N VAL A 309 -6.13 -6.48 25.85
CA VAL A 309 -7.22 -6.56 24.87
C VAL A 309 -7.84 -5.17 24.67
N VAL A 310 -7.95 -4.73 23.41
CA VAL A 310 -8.58 -3.45 23.07
C VAL A 310 -10.10 -3.61 23.12
N GLN A 311 -10.75 -2.92 24.06
CA GLN A 311 -12.20 -2.98 24.26
C GLN A 311 -12.90 -1.63 23.97
N PHE A 312 -12.20 -0.65 23.42
CA PHE A 312 -12.71 0.72 23.24
C PHE A 312 -12.99 1.06 21.78
N GLY A 313 -13.84 2.06 21.54
CA GLY A 313 -14.23 2.48 20.20
C GLY A 313 -15.08 1.42 19.49
N PRO A 314 -14.84 1.13 18.19
CA PRO A 314 -15.59 0.14 17.42
C PRO A 314 -15.61 -1.27 18.04
N TYR A 315 -14.56 -1.60 18.79
CA TYR A 315 -14.43 -2.88 19.51
C TYR A 315 -15.49 -3.07 20.63
N ARG A 316 -16.21 -2.01 21.03
CA ARG A 316 -17.33 -2.13 21.98
C ARG A 316 -18.56 -2.81 21.39
N TRP A 317 -18.73 -2.75 20.07
CA TRP A 317 -19.91 -3.27 19.38
C TRP A 317 -19.64 -4.60 18.70
N VAL A 318 -18.43 -4.76 18.14
CA VAL A 318 -18.03 -5.91 17.32
C VAL A 318 -16.59 -6.28 17.65
N ARG A 319 -16.28 -7.58 17.78
CA ARG A 319 -14.93 -8.06 18.11
C ARG A 319 -13.89 -7.76 17.03
N HIS A 320 -14.25 -7.88 15.76
CA HIS A 320 -13.36 -7.66 14.62
C HIS A 320 -13.86 -6.56 13.67
N PRO A 321 -13.82 -5.28 14.09
CA PRO A 321 -14.41 -4.19 13.32
C PRO A 321 -13.66 -3.88 12.01
N ILE A 322 -12.36 -4.20 11.90
CA ILE A 322 -11.60 -4.08 10.64
C ILE A 322 -12.19 -5.02 9.59
N TYR A 323 -12.42 -6.30 9.93
CA TYR A 323 -13.00 -7.28 9.00
C TYR A 323 -14.44 -6.93 8.63
N ALA A 324 -15.22 -6.47 9.61
CA ALA A 324 -16.57 -5.96 9.36
C ALA A 324 -16.58 -4.80 8.37
N SER A 325 -15.64 -3.85 8.48
CA SER A 325 -15.55 -2.72 7.54
C SER A 325 -15.12 -3.15 6.13
N THR A 326 -14.24 -4.15 5.99
CA THR A 326 -13.88 -4.71 4.67
C THR A 326 -15.07 -5.42 4.02
N MET A 327 -15.84 -6.18 4.81
CA MET A 327 -17.09 -6.80 4.33
C MET A 327 -18.10 -5.74 3.88
N LEU A 328 -18.24 -4.68 4.68
CA LEU A 328 -19.14 -3.58 4.38
C LEU A 328 -18.71 -2.83 3.12
N LEU A 329 -17.40 -2.62 2.91
CA LEU A 329 -16.88 -2.02 1.67
C LEU A 329 -17.31 -2.80 0.42
N PHE A 330 -17.15 -4.12 0.44
CA PHE A 330 -17.56 -4.98 -0.68
C PHE A 330 -19.08 -4.99 -0.86
N ALA A 331 -19.83 -5.00 0.25
CA ALA A 331 -21.29 -4.92 0.21
C ALA A 331 -21.78 -3.61 -0.43
N ILE A 332 -21.18 -2.48 -0.07
CA ILE A 332 -21.52 -1.16 -0.61
C ILE A 332 -21.31 -1.12 -2.13
N TYR A 333 -20.23 -1.72 -2.64
CA TYR A 333 -20.00 -1.82 -4.08
C TYR A 333 -21.14 -2.54 -4.80
N CYS A 334 -21.60 -3.68 -4.28
CA CYS A 334 -22.76 -4.40 -4.84
C CYS A 334 -24.06 -3.62 -4.73
N VAL A 335 -24.29 -2.92 -3.60
CA VAL A 335 -25.47 -2.07 -3.41
C VAL A 335 -25.48 -0.91 -4.41
N ALA A 336 -24.32 -0.30 -4.67
CA ALA A 336 -24.20 0.78 -5.65
C ALA A 336 -24.49 0.32 -7.07
N LEU A 337 -24.09 -0.91 -7.42
CA LEU A 337 -24.42 -1.55 -8.70
C LEU A 337 -25.83 -2.18 -8.73
N ARG A 338 -26.59 -2.13 -7.62
CA ARG A 338 -27.91 -2.77 -7.48
C ARG A 338 -27.92 -4.27 -7.78
N ALA A 339 -26.88 -4.98 -7.32
CA ALA A 339 -26.65 -6.39 -7.55
C ALA A 339 -26.83 -7.23 -6.25
N PRO A 340 -28.08 -7.60 -5.87
CA PRO A 340 -28.36 -8.29 -4.61
C PRO A 340 -27.83 -9.74 -4.54
N LEU A 341 -27.75 -10.49 -5.66
CA LEU A 341 -27.21 -11.85 -5.65
C LEU A 341 -25.70 -11.83 -5.46
N SER A 342 -25.03 -10.89 -6.12
CA SER A 342 -23.59 -10.66 -5.99
C SER A 342 -23.22 -10.16 -4.59
N LEU A 343 -24.09 -9.35 -3.97
CA LEU A 343 -23.98 -8.97 -2.57
C LEU A 343 -24.00 -10.20 -1.66
N LEU A 344 -24.99 -11.08 -1.82
CA LEU A 344 -25.10 -12.30 -1.01
C LEU A 344 -23.87 -13.20 -1.18
N PHE A 345 -23.42 -13.38 -2.43
CA PHE A 345 -22.24 -14.16 -2.75
C PHE A 345 -20.97 -13.60 -2.08
N LEU A 346 -20.72 -12.28 -2.20
CA LEU A 346 -19.53 -11.66 -1.60
C LEU A 346 -19.56 -11.71 -0.07
N VAL A 347 -20.73 -11.49 0.54
CA VAL A 347 -20.89 -11.62 1.98
C VAL A 347 -20.60 -13.06 2.43
N ALA A 348 -21.11 -14.07 1.71
CA ALA A 348 -20.85 -15.47 2.01
C ALA A 348 -19.36 -15.82 1.89
N VAL A 349 -18.68 -15.38 0.81
CA VAL A 349 -17.23 -15.59 0.63
C VAL A 349 -16.44 -14.96 1.78
N CYS A 350 -16.81 -13.75 2.20
CA CYS A 350 -16.16 -13.08 3.31
C CYS A 350 -16.40 -13.79 4.64
N LEU A 351 -17.62 -14.22 4.92
CA LEU A 351 -17.96 -14.94 6.15
C LEU A 351 -17.13 -16.21 6.28
N VAL A 352 -17.07 -17.03 5.24
CA VAL A 352 -16.30 -18.29 5.26
C VAL A 352 -14.81 -18.05 5.53
N TYR A 353 -14.22 -17.05 4.87
CA TYR A 353 -12.80 -16.73 5.04
C TYR A 353 -12.50 -16.12 6.42
N TYR A 354 -13.26 -15.09 6.81
CA TYR A 354 -13.01 -14.39 8.07
C TYR A 354 -13.37 -15.24 9.28
N GLU A 355 -14.36 -16.13 9.21
CA GLU A 355 -14.66 -17.03 10.32
C GLU A 355 -13.48 -17.95 10.66
N GLN A 356 -12.82 -18.50 9.65
CA GLN A 356 -11.62 -19.33 9.84
C GLN A 356 -10.47 -18.51 10.42
N LYS A 357 -10.24 -17.30 9.89
CA LYS A 357 -9.17 -16.41 10.36
C LYS A 357 -9.42 -15.98 11.81
N VAL A 358 -10.64 -15.59 12.13
CA VAL A 358 -11.04 -15.18 13.48
C VAL A 358 -10.89 -16.32 14.47
N LYS A 359 -11.30 -17.55 14.13
CA LYS A 359 -11.10 -18.70 15.04
C LYS A 359 -9.64 -18.89 15.45
N LEU A 360 -8.71 -18.72 14.51
CA LEU A 360 -7.28 -18.82 14.79
C LEU A 360 -6.77 -17.64 15.63
N GLU A 361 -7.21 -16.42 15.32
CA GLU A 361 -6.86 -15.22 16.09
C GLU A 361 -7.41 -15.28 17.52
N GLU A 362 -8.68 -15.66 17.70
CA GLU A 362 -9.31 -15.79 19.01
C GLU A 362 -8.65 -16.88 19.85
N ALA A 363 -8.27 -18.01 19.26
CA ALA A 363 -7.53 -19.05 19.97
C ALA A 363 -6.20 -18.53 20.53
N LEU A 364 -5.46 -17.75 19.73
CA LEU A 364 -4.22 -17.10 20.16
C LEU A 364 -4.46 -16.04 21.24
N MET A 365 -5.55 -15.28 21.13
CA MET A 365 -5.93 -14.30 22.15
C MET A 365 -6.31 -14.96 23.48
N VAL A 366 -7.01 -16.10 23.45
CA VAL A 366 -7.32 -16.90 24.64
C VAL A 366 -6.04 -17.47 25.24
N GLU A 367 -5.12 -18.01 24.44
CA GLU A 367 -3.84 -18.54 24.92
C GLU A 367 -3.00 -17.47 25.62
N THR A 368 -3.04 -16.23 25.13
CA THR A 368 -2.17 -15.15 25.63
C THR A 368 -2.79 -14.34 26.76
N PHE A 369 -4.10 -14.05 26.69
CA PHE A 369 -4.80 -13.19 27.65
C PHE A 369 -5.73 -13.95 28.60
N GLY A 370 -5.97 -15.25 28.38
CA GLY A 370 -6.78 -16.10 29.23
C GLY A 370 -8.17 -15.52 29.50
N GLU A 371 -8.51 -15.41 30.79
CA GLU A 371 -9.79 -14.90 31.27
C GLU A 371 -10.12 -13.48 30.78
N GLY A 372 -9.12 -12.62 30.60
CA GLY A 372 -9.34 -11.24 30.16
C GLY A 372 -9.94 -11.13 28.76
N TYR A 373 -9.61 -12.07 27.86
CA TYR A 373 -10.27 -12.15 26.55
C TYR A 373 -11.64 -12.83 26.63
N MET A 374 -11.79 -13.86 27.47
CA MET A 374 -13.08 -14.54 27.65
C MET A 374 -14.15 -13.58 28.21
N GLU A 375 -13.81 -12.76 29.20
CA GLU A 375 -14.73 -11.75 29.73
C GLU A 375 -15.16 -10.76 28.63
N TYR A 376 -14.21 -10.28 27.83
CA TYR A 376 -14.52 -9.43 26.69
C TYR A 376 -15.44 -10.13 25.66
N ALA A 377 -15.17 -11.39 25.33
CA ALA A 377 -15.97 -12.16 24.38
C ALA A 377 -17.39 -12.43 24.88
N THR A 378 -17.60 -12.58 26.20
CA THR A 378 -18.94 -12.69 26.78
C THR A 378 -19.71 -11.38 26.71
N LYS A 379 -19.02 -10.24 26.88
CA LYS A 379 -19.59 -8.90 26.80
C LYS A 379 -19.94 -8.48 25.37
N VAL A 380 -19.08 -8.80 24.41
CA VAL A 380 -19.25 -8.46 22.99
C VAL A 380 -19.54 -9.72 22.19
N LYS A 381 -20.82 -10.08 22.11
CA LYS A 381 -21.27 -11.31 21.44
C LYS A 381 -21.00 -11.30 19.93
N HIS A 382 -21.12 -10.13 19.29
CA HIS A 382 -21.03 -10.00 17.83
C HIS A 382 -19.59 -10.07 17.31
N LYS A 383 -19.35 -10.92 16.30
CA LYS A 383 -18.05 -11.09 15.65
C LYS A 383 -17.81 -10.11 14.52
N PHE A 384 -18.81 -9.92 13.65
CA PHE A 384 -18.68 -9.13 12.42
C PHE A 384 -19.86 -8.17 12.23
N ILE A 385 -21.09 -8.66 12.37
CA ILE A 385 -22.28 -7.87 12.06
C ILE A 385 -23.01 -7.60 13.38
N PRO A 386 -23.15 -6.32 13.77
CA PRO A 386 -23.96 -5.98 14.94
C PRO A 386 -25.35 -6.62 14.82
N PHE A 387 -25.79 -7.31 15.87
CA PHE A 387 -27.13 -7.92 16.00
C PHE A 387 -27.44 -9.15 15.13
N VAL A 388 -26.49 -9.65 14.34
CA VAL A 388 -26.68 -10.88 13.55
C VAL A 388 -25.67 -11.96 13.92
N TYR A 389 -24.39 -11.61 13.95
CA TYR A 389 -23.31 -12.57 14.13
C TYR A 389 -22.04 -11.97 14.72
#